data_AF-A0A2S4HC47-F1
#
_entry.id   AF-A0A2S4HC47-F1
#
_cell.length_a   1.000
_cell.length_b   1.000
_cell.length_c   1.000
_cell.angle_alpha   90.00
_cell.angle_beta   90.00
_cell.angle_gamma   90.00
#
_symmetry.space_group_name_H-M   'P 1'
#
loop_
_entity.id
_entity.type
_entity.pdbx_description
1 polymer ?
#
loop_
_entity_poly.entity_id
_entity_poly.type
_entity_poly.pdbx_seq_one_letter_code
_entity_poly.pdbx_strand_id
1 'polypeptide(L)'
;MAKRAGLSLRGQGINNKQEEASPKAEKAPAKQANPQRQITLPSNEKVIKDTFSFPSGDYALIQELREACAKTGVIANKSEVVRAGLLALASMSDADLSKALRRIEKVKVGRPKDN
;
A
#
# COMPACT_ATOMS: atom_id res chain seq x y z
N MET A 1 -18.97 -29.09 39.14
CA MET A 1 -19.72 -29.86 38.14
C MET A 1 -19.61 -29.13 36.80
N ALA A 2 -18.60 -29.45 36.01
CA ALA A 2 -18.32 -28.79 34.73
C ALA A 2 -18.94 -29.60 33.58
N LYS A 3 -19.65 -28.93 32.67
CA LYS A 3 -20.04 -29.49 31.37
C LYS A 3 -19.54 -28.56 30.27
N ARG A 4 -18.31 -28.80 29.83
CA ARG A 4 -17.80 -28.36 28.52
C ARG A 4 -18.12 -29.48 27.52
N ALA A 5 -18.98 -29.19 26.55
CA ALA A 5 -19.16 -30.07 25.40
C ALA A 5 -17.95 -29.90 24.45
N GLY A 6 -17.32 -31.02 24.10
CA GLY A 6 -16.42 -31.14 22.95
C GLY A 6 -17.21 -31.04 21.63
N LEU A 7 -16.65 -31.12 20.42
CA LEU A 7 -15.51 -31.81 19.82
C LEU A 7 -15.13 -30.92 18.59
N SER A 8 -13.87 -30.62 18.31
CA SER A 8 -12.84 -31.46 17.65
C SER A 8 -12.89 -31.46 16.11
N LEU A 9 -11.68 -31.37 15.53
CA LEU A 9 -11.23 -31.79 14.19
C LEU A 9 -11.18 -30.76 13.04
N ARG A 10 -10.03 -30.05 13.03
CA ARG A 10 -9.01 -29.99 11.97
C ARG A 10 -9.22 -30.93 10.76
N GLY A 11 -9.10 -30.41 9.53
CA GLY A 11 -8.95 -31.21 8.31
C GLY A 11 -8.82 -30.37 7.05
N GLN A 12 -7.69 -30.51 6.36
CA GLN A 12 -7.27 -29.82 5.14
C GLN A 12 -7.93 -30.40 3.87
N GLY A 13 -7.90 -29.61 2.79
CA GLY A 13 -7.55 -30.11 1.45
C GLY A 13 -8.61 -29.90 0.36
N ILE A 14 -8.33 -29.08 -0.65
CA ILE A 14 -7.69 -29.36 -1.95
C ILE A 14 -8.61 -29.95 -3.03
N ASN A 15 -8.57 -29.23 -4.18
CA ASN A 15 -8.75 -29.63 -5.57
C ASN A 15 -10.16 -29.63 -6.14
N ASN A 16 -10.46 -28.58 -6.93
CA ASN A 16 -11.31 -28.71 -8.09
C ASN A 16 -10.43 -28.78 -9.35
N LYS A 17 -10.74 -29.78 -10.17
CA LYS A 17 -10.05 -30.26 -11.37
C LYS A 17 -10.73 -29.67 -12.62
N GLN A 18 -10.05 -29.80 -13.78
CA GLN A 18 -10.51 -29.66 -15.17
C GLN A 18 -10.12 -28.34 -15.87
N GLU A 19 -9.61 -28.29 -17.11
CA GLU A 19 -9.07 -29.27 -18.08
C GLU A 19 -8.46 -28.46 -19.25
N GLU A 20 -7.59 -29.06 -20.05
CA GLU A 20 -6.75 -28.44 -21.08
C GLU A 20 -7.42 -28.12 -22.44
N ALA A 21 -6.71 -27.26 -23.19
CA ALA A 21 -6.46 -27.29 -24.65
C ALA A 21 -7.49 -26.72 -25.67
N SER A 22 -6.97 -25.77 -26.48
CA SER A 22 -7.50 -25.19 -27.73
C SER A 22 -7.39 -26.19 -28.92
N PRO A 23 -7.97 -25.95 -30.13
CA PRO A 23 -7.39 -25.00 -31.11
C PRO A 23 -8.29 -24.39 -32.23
N LYS A 24 -7.69 -23.42 -32.93
CA LYS A 24 -7.77 -23.05 -34.38
C LYS A 24 -8.76 -21.99 -34.91
N ALA A 25 -8.23 -21.27 -35.90
CA ALA A 25 -8.58 -19.96 -36.46
C ALA A 25 -9.61 -19.98 -37.62
N GLU A 26 -10.22 -18.82 -37.96
CA GLU A 26 -10.23 -18.20 -39.32
C GLU A 26 -11.04 -16.84 -39.41
N LYS A 27 -10.38 -15.81 -40.00
CA LYS A 27 -10.82 -14.61 -40.79
C LYS A 27 -11.79 -13.50 -40.28
N ALA A 28 -11.35 -12.25 -40.53
CA ALA A 28 -12.02 -10.92 -40.49
C ALA A 28 -12.82 -10.63 -41.80
N PRO A 29 -13.51 -9.46 -42.07
CA PRO A 29 -13.44 -8.13 -41.40
C PRO A 29 -14.75 -7.26 -41.30
N ALA A 30 -14.58 -6.08 -40.66
CA ALA A 30 -15.16 -4.74 -40.98
C ALA A 30 -16.34 -4.12 -40.17
N LYS A 31 -16.10 -2.84 -39.81
CA LYS A 31 -17.04 -1.72 -39.57
C LYS A 31 -17.78 -1.73 -38.20
N GLN A 32 -17.82 -0.69 -37.36
CA GLN A 32 -17.72 0.77 -37.54
C GLN A 32 -17.17 1.44 -36.26
N ALA A 33 -16.43 2.52 -36.47
CA ALA A 33 -16.02 3.47 -35.44
C ALA A 33 -17.24 4.16 -34.82
N ASN A 34 -17.30 4.19 -33.50
CA ASN A 34 -18.17 5.11 -32.76
C ASN A 34 -17.26 5.94 -31.85
N PRO A 35 -17.06 7.25 -32.11
CA PRO A 35 -16.31 8.12 -31.22
C PRO A 35 -17.22 8.50 -30.06
N GLN A 36 -17.53 7.53 -29.19
CA GLN A 36 -18.10 7.83 -27.89
C GLN A 36 -17.01 8.49 -27.07
N ARG A 37 -17.20 9.79 -26.84
CA ARG A 37 -16.47 10.67 -25.93
C ARG A 37 -15.67 9.86 -24.92
N GLN A 38 -14.36 9.79 -25.14
CA GLN A 38 -13.43 9.55 -24.06
C GLN A 38 -13.60 10.74 -23.12
N ILE A 39 -14.47 10.57 -22.13
CA ILE A 39 -14.34 11.27 -20.87
C ILE A 39 -12.92 10.92 -20.44
N THR A 40 -11.99 11.86 -20.61
CA THR A 40 -10.65 11.76 -20.06
C THR A 40 -10.80 11.74 -18.56
N LEU A 41 -11.03 10.55 -18.03
CA LEU A 41 -10.78 10.22 -16.65
C LEU A 41 -9.38 10.75 -16.35
N PRO A 42 -9.18 11.48 -15.23
CA PRO A 42 -7.88 12.01 -14.88
C PRO A 42 -6.88 10.86 -14.98
N SER A 43 -5.84 11.05 -15.79
CA SER A 43 -4.78 10.06 -16.00
C SER A 43 -4.38 9.53 -14.63
N ASN A 44 -4.64 8.25 -14.36
CA ASN A 44 -4.28 7.61 -13.11
C ASN A 44 -2.78 7.89 -12.87
N GLU A 45 -2.48 8.75 -11.91
CA GLU A 45 -1.11 9.03 -11.52
C GLU A 45 -0.47 7.71 -11.08
N LYS A 46 0.71 7.41 -11.61
CA LYS A 46 1.37 6.13 -11.34
C LYS A 46 1.68 6.03 -9.85
N VAL A 47 1.00 5.11 -9.16
CA VAL A 47 1.26 4.83 -7.74
C VAL A 47 2.48 3.92 -7.60
N ILE A 48 3.58 4.46 -7.09
CA ILE A 48 4.77 3.69 -6.72
C ILE A 48 4.65 3.28 -5.25
N LYS A 49 4.72 1.97 -4.99
CA LYS A 49 4.70 1.41 -3.63
C LYS A 49 6.14 1.12 -3.21
N ASP A 50 6.62 1.87 -2.23
CA ASP A 50 7.90 1.61 -1.58
C ASP A 50 7.66 0.98 -0.19
N THR A 51 8.54 0.08 0.23
CA THR A 51 8.46 -0.59 1.54
C THR A 51 9.56 -0.07 2.45
N PHE A 52 9.17 0.71 3.45
CA PHE A 52 10.13 1.34 4.38
C PHE A 52 10.37 0.48 5.62
N SER A 53 11.63 0.45 6.06
CA SER A 53 12.03 -0.05 7.38
C SER A 53 12.31 1.13 8.30
N PHE A 54 11.50 1.29 9.35
CA PHE A 54 11.64 2.35 10.35
C PHE A 54 12.26 1.81 11.64
N PRO A 55 13.07 2.62 12.36
CA PRO A 55 13.36 2.38 13.77
C PRO A 55 12.06 2.29 14.59
N SER A 56 12.12 1.61 15.73
CA SER A 56 10.95 1.44 16.59
C SER A 56 10.36 2.78 17.04
N GLY A 57 11.20 3.79 17.30
CA GLY A 57 10.76 5.13 17.72
C GLY A 57 9.96 5.84 16.63
N ASP A 58 10.52 5.91 15.41
CA ASP A 58 9.86 6.53 14.26
C ASP A 58 8.54 5.84 13.91
N TYR A 59 8.49 4.51 14.03
CA TYR A 59 7.26 3.77 13.80
C TYR A 59 6.18 4.10 14.84
N ALA A 60 6.56 4.30 16.11
CA ALA A 60 5.64 4.76 17.16
C ALA A 60 5.15 6.18 16.90
N LEU A 61 6.05 7.09 16.48
CA LEU A 61 5.70 8.46 16.12
C LEU A 61 4.62 8.51 15.02
N ILE A 62 4.72 7.65 14.00
CA ILE A 62 3.69 7.55 12.95
C ILE A 62 2.33 7.19 13.57
N GLN A 63 2.27 6.31 14.57
CA GLN A 63 1.01 5.94 15.22
C GLN A 63 0.45 7.09 16.05
N GLU A 64 1.29 7.77 16.84
CA GLU A 64 0.90 8.94 17.62
C GLU A 64 0.31 10.04 16.72
N LEU A 65 0.91 10.29 15.56
CA LEU A 65 0.39 11.25 14.58
C LEU A 65 -0.98 10.83 14.04
N ARG A 66 -1.18 9.53 13.76
CA ARG A 66 -2.50 9.02 13.31
C ARG A 66 -3.56 9.20 14.40
N GLU A 67 -3.22 8.91 15.64
CA GLU A 67 -4.12 9.11 16.78
C GLU A 67 -4.44 10.58 17.00
N ALA A 68 -3.45 11.47 16.85
CA ALA A 68 -3.65 12.92 16.92
C ALA A 68 -4.62 13.40 15.82
N CYS A 69 -4.47 12.93 14.58
CA CYS A 69 -5.42 13.22 13.50
C CYS A 69 -6.82 12.66 13.80
N ALA A 70 -6.92 11.45 14.37
CA ALA A 70 -8.20 10.85 14.70
C ALA A 70 -8.98 11.68 15.73
N LYS A 71 -8.28 12.30 16.71
CA LYS A 71 -8.89 13.23 17.69
C LYS A 71 -9.49 14.48 17.03
N THR A 72 -8.96 14.90 15.87
CA THR A 72 -9.51 16.01 15.08
C THR A 72 -10.51 15.54 14.01
N GLY A 73 -10.91 14.26 14.03
CA GLY A 73 -11.86 13.68 13.08
C GLY A 73 -11.26 13.20 11.76
N VAL A 74 -9.94 13.21 11.61
CA VAL A 74 -9.25 12.77 10.38
C VAL A 74 -8.60 11.41 10.60
N ILE A 75 -9.10 10.38 9.93
CA ILE A 75 -8.53 9.02 10.02
C ILE A 75 -7.42 8.88 8.96
N ALA A 76 -6.17 9.08 9.37
CA ALA A 76 -5.02 8.92 8.48
C ALA A 76 -4.48 7.48 8.46
N ASN A 77 -4.04 7.02 7.29
CA ASN A 77 -3.23 5.80 7.15
C ASN A 77 -1.71 6.12 7.18
N LYS A 78 -0.87 5.09 7.26
CA LYS A 78 0.59 5.27 7.35
C LYS A 78 1.16 6.03 6.15
N SER A 79 0.73 5.67 4.93
CA SER A 79 1.23 6.30 3.70
C SER A 79 0.82 7.77 3.62
N GLU A 80 -0.36 8.13 4.11
CA GLU A 80 -0.83 9.53 4.20
C GLU A 80 0.00 10.33 5.18
N VAL A 81 0.31 9.81 6.37
CA VAL A 81 1.18 10.49 7.34
C VAL A 81 2.56 10.76 6.74
N VAL A 82 3.15 9.77 6.06
CA VAL A 82 4.45 9.94 5.40
C VAL A 82 4.37 11.00 4.30
N ARG A 83 3.35 10.94 3.43
CA ARG A 83 3.17 11.93 2.36
C ARG A 83 2.91 13.34 2.90
N ALA A 84 2.12 13.47 3.97
CA ALA A 84 1.91 14.75 4.65
C ALA A 84 3.23 15.30 5.23
N GLY A 85 4.06 14.45 5.82
CA GLY A 85 5.40 14.80 6.26
C GLY A 85 6.29 15.31 5.13
N LEU A 86 6.28 14.65 3.96
CA LEU A 86 7.04 15.12 2.78
C LEU A 86 6.59 16.51 2.31
N LEU A 87 5.28 16.75 2.25
CA LEU A 87 4.73 18.05 1.88
C LEU A 87 5.10 19.14 2.89
N ALA A 88 5.06 18.82 4.19
CA ALA A 88 5.46 19.73 5.25
C ALA A 88 6.96 20.05 5.19
N LEU A 89 7.81 19.07 4.87
CA LEU A 89 9.25 19.28 4.68
C LEU A 89 9.54 20.12 3.43
N ALA A 90 8.79 19.92 2.35
CA ALA A 90 8.95 20.67 1.10
C ALA A 90 8.54 22.16 1.22
N SER A 91 7.73 22.52 2.23
CA SER A 91 7.36 23.91 2.48
C SER A 91 8.31 24.65 3.43
N MET A 92 9.31 23.97 4.01
CA MET A 92 10.30 24.57 4.90
C MET A 92 11.36 25.36 4.12
N SER A 93 12.08 26.26 4.82
CA SER A 93 13.30 26.87 4.29
C SER A 93 14.44 25.84 4.20
N ASP A 94 15.42 26.07 3.31
CA ASP A 94 16.60 25.20 3.17
C ASP A 94 17.35 25.03 4.51
N ALA A 95 17.43 26.11 5.30
CA ALA A 95 18.07 26.10 6.60
C ALA A 95 17.33 25.17 7.57
N ASP A 96 16.00 25.29 7.66
CA ASP A 96 15.18 24.46 8.56
C ASP A 96 15.15 23.00 8.12
N LEU A 97 15.08 22.74 6.81
CA LEU A 97 15.15 21.39 6.26
C LEU A 97 16.48 20.73 6.64
N SER A 98 17.60 21.43 6.47
CA SER A 98 18.92 20.91 6.82
C SER A 98 19.03 20.59 8.32
N LYS A 99 18.44 21.43 9.18
CA LYS A 99 18.41 21.25 10.62
C LYS A 99 17.53 20.06 11.02
N ALA A 100 16.38 19.90 10.36
CA ALA A 100 15.50 18.76 10.56
C ALA A 100 16.20 17.43 10.22
N LEU A 101 16.87 17.37 9.06
CA LEU A 101 17.59 16.16 8.63
C LEU A 101 18.76 15.79 9.57
N ARG A 102 19.46 16.77 10.15
CA ARG A 102 20.56 16.50 11.10
C ARG A 102 20.11 15.88 12.42
N ARG A 103 18.83 15.98 12.76
CA ARG A 103 18.26 15.40 14.00
C ARG A 103 17.90 13.93 13.84
N ILE A 104 17.78 13.44 12.61
CA ILE A 104 17.39 12.05 12.33
C ILE A 104 18.61 11.16 12.53
N GLU A 105 18.48 10.14 13.36
CA GLU A 105 19.52 9.13 13.54
C GLU A 105 19.69 8.32 12.25
N LYS A 106 20.95 8.13 11.83
CA LYS A 106 21.23 7.28 10.66
C LYS A 106 20.96 5.83 11.01
N VAL A 107 19.88 5.29 10.45
CA VAL A 107 19.54 3.88 10.57
C VAL A 107 20.49 3.05 9.71
N LYS A 108 21.18 2.08 10.31
CA LYS A 108 21.83 1.01 9.53
C LYS A 108 20.73 0.10 8.99
N VAL A 109 20.24 0.40 7.79
CA VAL A 109 19.37 -0.52 7.06
C VAL A 109 20.15 -1.80 6.76
N GLY A 110 19.74 -2.90 7.39
CA GLY A 110 20.17 -4.23 7.00
C GLY A 110 19.60 -4.52 5.61
N ARG A 111 20.46 -4.84 4.65
CA ARG A 111 20.05 -5.23 3.29
C ARG A 111 19.03 -6.38 3.38
N PRO A 112 17.81 -6.23 2.85
CA PRO A 112 16.96 -7.38 2.58
C PRO A 112 17.71 -8.28 1.60
N LYS A 113 17.96 -9.54 1.96
CA LYS A 113 18.46 -10.52 1.00
C LYS A 113 17.32 -10.76 0.00
N ASP A 114 17.60 -10.49 -1.27
CA ASP A 114 16.65 -10.60 -2.36
C ASP A 114 15.99 -11.99 -2.40
N ASN A 115 14.67 -11.99 -2.60
CA ASN A 115 13.88 -13.10 -3.15
C ASN A 115 12.99 -12.51 -4.25
#